data_AF-A0A6S6M7U0-F1
#
_entry.id   AF-A0A6S6M7U0-F1
#
_cell.length_a   1.000
_cell.length_b   1.000
_cell.length_c   1.000
_cell.angle_alpha   90.00
_cell.angle_beta   90.00
_cell.angle_gamma   90.00
#
_symmetry.space_group_name_H-M   'P 1'
#
loop_
_entity.id
_entity.type
_entity.pdbx_description
1 polymer ?
#
loop_
_entity_poly.entity_id
_entity_poly.type
_entity_poly.pdbx_seq_one_letter_code
_entity_poly.pdbx_strand_id
1 'polypeptide(L)'
;MMRFTAAVLLFWSLCLASRAAAAPPPYFYPFVNPYEATVMELPKEFEVSLPMKVPLREFVVRPFPKRDIPGVFWYEKGLGCSLAYQEHQAPLVFLIAGSGSRYDVPRMQKLQKALYQAGFHVLSITSPTHMDFVVNASSALPGIAEDDAKDLYRVMELAWQEVRGDIAVSDFRLAGYSLGAFNAAFVSKLDEEQKHFNFKRVLLINPPVSLYDSVQVLDQLLVDNVPGGMDNFDAWFHDIFTETMHINEAWEPGGLSGESMYRTYKRLQPSEANLAALIGLTSRMNAADMIFTADVMNGGGYIVPKNVRLTSTTSLTRYAIVAYKTRFVDYFDEWLFPHYQKKAPGLTRQALLARQDLHYLDQYLKSSKKIALIHNEDDVILVPGNIAYLQQLFGDRARIYPSGGHMGNMFHPSVVASMVEFLNGKEVAQ
;
A
#
# COMPACT_ATOMS: atom_id res chain seq x y z
N MET A 1 -46.56 -7.57 50.99
CA MET A 1 -46.49 -6.80 49.73
C MET A 1 -45.29 -5.85 49.63
N MET A 2 -44.88 -5.13 50.69
CA MET A 2 -43.75 -4.17 50.63
C MET A 2 -42.33 -4.77 50.43
N ARG A 3 -42.10 -6.07 50.70
CA ARG A 3 -40.78 -6.70 50.51
C ARG A 3 -40.53 -7.21 49.08
N PHE A 4 -41.59 -7.45 48.31
CA PHE A 4 -41.49 -7.90 46.92
C PHE A 4 -41.31 -6.73 45.94
N THR A 5 -41.88 -5.56 46.24
CA THR A 5 -41.71 -4.36 45.42
C THR A 5 -40.30 -3.76 45.50
N ALA A 6 -39.63 -3.86 46.66
CA ALA A 6 -38.25 -3.42 46.82
C ALA A 6 -37.24 -4.27 46.03
N ALA A 7 -37.47 -5.59 45.92
CA ALA A 7 -36.60 -6.50 45.18
C ALA A 7 -36.71 -6.32 43.66
N VAL A 8 -37.92 -5.99 43.15
CA VAL A 8 -38.16 -5.73 41.71
C VAL A 8 -37.56 -4.39 41.28
N LEU A 9 -37.58 -3.37 42.15
CA LEU A 9 -36.94 -2.07 41.88
C LEU A 9 -35.41 -2.17 41.86
N LEU A 10 -34.80 -3.01 42.71
CA LEU A 10 -33.35 -3.24 42.71
C LEU A 10 -32.89 -3.97 41.43
N PHE A 11 -33.68 -4.94 40.95
CA PHE A 11 -33.40 -5.67 39.70
C PHE A 11 -33.56 -4.80 38.45
N TRP A 12 -34.50 -3.85 38.45
CA TRP A 12 -34.62 -2.86 37.35
C TRP A 12 -33.50 -1.82 37.35
N SER A 13 -32.98 -1.41 38.53
CA SER A 13 -31.83 -0.51 38.59
C SER A 13 -30.50 -1.15 38.17
N LEU A 14 -30.36 -2.48 38.30
CA LEU A 14 -29.18 -3.24 37.86
C LEU A 14 -29.18 -3.55 36.36
N CYS A 15 -30.35 -3.55 35.70
CA CYS A 15 -30.47 -3.70 34.24
C CYS A 15 -30.32 -2.38 33.46
N LEU A 16 -30.27 -1.24 34.16
CA LEU A 16 -30.04 0.10 33.59
C LEU A 16 -28.61 0.61 33.83
N ALA A 17 -27.70 -0.24 34.32
CA ALA A 17 -26.29 0.02 34.19
C ALA A 17 -25.95 -0.01 32.69
N SER A 18 -26.04 1.17 32.07
CA SER A 18 -25.38 1.48 30.82
C SER A 18 -24.02 0.81 30.89
N ARG A 19 -23.77 -0.15 29.99
CA ARG A 19 -22.40 -0.55 29.66
C ARG A 19 -21.74 0.75 29.18
N ALA A 20 -21.16 1.50 30.11
CA ALA A 20 -20.13 2.46 29.78
C ALA A 20 -19.11 1.60 29.03
N ALA A 21 -19.05 1.79 27.71
CA ALA A 21 -17.95 1.24 26.94
C ALA A 21 -16.70 1.70 27.68
N ALA A 22 -15.92 0.74 28.20
CA ALA A 22 -14.64 1.07 28.80
C ALA A 22 -13.92 1.96 27.79
N ALA A 23 -13.41 3.11 28.23
CA ALA A 23 -12.63 3.97 27.37
C ALA A 23 -11.61 3.08 26.64
N PRO A 24 -11.49 3.17 25.30
CA PRO A 24 -10.58 2.32 24.57
C PRO A 24 -9.21 2.42 25.25
N PRO A 25 -8.53 1.28 25.48
CA PRO A 25 -7.23 1.30 26.13
C PRO A 25 -6.34 2.31 25.40
N PRO A 26 -5.56 3.13 26.14
CA PRO A 26 -4.72 4.14 25.52
C PRO A 26 -3.85 3.49 24.45
N TYR A 27 -3.73 4.16 23.30
CA TYR A 27 -2.93 3.66 22.20
C TYR A 27 -1.48 3.44 22.67
N PHE A 28 -1.07 2.17 22.70
CA PHE A 28 0.29 1.77 23.06
C PHE A 28 0.92 1.10 21.84
N TYR A 29 2.07 1.62 21.42
CA TYR A 29 2.82 1.08 20.30
C TYR A 29 4.28 0.91 20.72
N PRO A 30 4.89 -0.27 20.50
CA PRO A 30 6.15 -0.62 21.15
C PRO A 30 7.39 0.03 20.51
N PHE A 31 7.26 0.63 19.32
CA PHE A 31 8.37 1.26 18.60
C PHE A 31 8.24 2.78 18.68
N VAL A 32 9.25 3.45 19.22
CA VAL A 32 9.30 4.91 19.34
C VAL A 32 10.06 5.54 18.17
N ASN A 33 11.06 4.83 17.62
CA ASN A 33 11.79 5.28 16.45
C ASN A 33 10.93 5.02 15.18
N PRO A 34 10.71 6.04 14.33
CA PRO A 34 9.83 5.89 13.17
C PRO A 34 10.40 5.01 12.06
N TYR A 35 11.73 4.91 11.94
CA TYR A 35 12.36 3.96 11.01
C TYR A 35 12.21 2.53 11.52
N GLU A 36 12.38 2.31 12.84
CA GLU A 36 12.10 1.01 13.46
C GLU A 36 10.63 0.62 13.26
N ALA A 37 9.70 1.53 13.54
CA ALA A 37 8.27 1.32 13.31
C ALA A 37 7.97 0.95 11.85
N THR A 38 8.67 1.55 10.89
CA THR A 38 8.47 1.28 9.45
C THR A 38 8.99 -0.09 9.03
N VAL A 39 10.13 -0.53 9.56
CA VAL A 39 10.81 -1.77 9.16
C VAL A 39 10.29 -2.98 9.93
N MET A 40 9.97 -2.80 11.21
CA MET A 40 9.65 -3.90 12.11
C MET A 40 8.18 -4.28 12.03
N GLU A 41 7.90 -5.58 12.00
CA GLU A 41 6.55 -6.07 12.25
C GLU A 41 6.17 -5.83 13.72
N LEU A 42 4.90 -5.47 13.94
CA LEU A 42 4.33 -5.40 15.29
C LEU A 42 4.46 -6.77 15.98
N PRO A 43 5.01 -6.85 17.21
CA PRO A 43 5.07 -8.11 17.92
C PRO A 43 3.67 -8.69 18.13
N LYS A 44 3.57 -10.02 18.08
CA LYS A 44 2.30 -10.75 18.04
C LYS A 44 1.38 -10.45 19.23
N GLU A 45 1.96 -10.08 20.39
CA GLU A 45 1.23 -9.71 21.60
C GLU A 45 0.48 -8.38 21.46
N PHE A 46 0.94 -7.50 20.57
CA PHE A 46 0.32 -6.21 20.27
C PHE A 46 -0.47 -6.22 18.95
N GLU A 47 -0.42 -7.32 18.19
CA GLU A 47 -1.13 -7.48 16.92
C GLU A 47 -2.57 -7.96 17.14
N VAL A 48 -3.48 -7.56 16.24
CA VAL A 48 -4.84 -8.10 16.22
C VAL A 48 -4.82 -9.62 15.99
N SER A 49 -5.66 -10.35 16.71
CA SER A 49 -5.86 -11.78 16.46
C SER A 49 -6.65 -11.99 15.17
N LEU A 50 -6.02 -12.61 14.18
CA LEU A 50 -6.59 -12.92 12.86
C LEU A 50 -6.86 -14.42 12.68
N PRO A 51 -7.84 -14.81 11.85
CA PRO A 51 -8.05 -16.21 11.50
C PRO A 51 -6.81 -16.78 10.80
N MET A 52 -6.47 -18.03 11.11
CA MET A 52 -5.36 -18.70 10.44
C MET A 52 -5.61 -18.86 8.93
N LYS A 53 -6.85 -19.21 8.56
CA LYS A 53 -7.30 -19.42 7.18
C LYS A 53 -8.61 -18.68 6.93
N VAL A 54 -8.79 -18.23 5.70
CA VAL A 54 -10.04 -17.67 5.17
C VAL A 54 -10.35 -18.35 3.83
N PRO A 55 -11.62 -18.47 3.41
CA PRO A 55 -11.95 -18.89 2.06
C PRO A 55 -11.25 -17.97 1.07
N LEU A 56 -10.44 -18.52 0.18
CA LEU A 56 -9.62 -17.77 -0.75
C LEU A 56 -9.76 -18.36 -2.15
N ARG A 57 -10.12 -17.52 -3.12
CA ARG A 57 -10.05 -17.85 -4.54
C ARG A 57 -9.01 -16.95 -5.18
N GLU A 58 -8.05 -17.54 -5.86
CA GLU A 58 -7.11 -16.84 -6.72
C GLU A 58 -7.54 -16.98 -8.18
N PHE A 59 -7.35 -15.92 -8.96
CA PHE A 59 -7.71 -15.88 -10.36
C PHE A 59 -6.85 -14.85 -11.10
N VAL A 60 -6.95 -14.84 -12.42
CA VAL A 60 -6.18 -13.93 -13.28
C VAL A 60 -7.12 -13.14 -14.19
N VAL A 61 -6.84 -11.85 -14.35
CA VAL A 61 -7.54 -11.00 -15.32
C VAL A 61 -6.59 -10.59 -16.44
N ARG A 62 -7.15 -10.32 -17.63
CA ARG A 62 -6.37 -9.95 -18.82
C ARG A 62 -6.92 -8.67 -19.44
N PRO A 63 -6.53 -7.50 -18.93
CA PRO A 63 -6.92 -6.21 -19.51
C PRO A 63 -6.53 -6.06 -20.99
N PHE A 64 -5.41 -6.67 -21.38
CA PHE A 64 -4.88 -6.63 -22.74
C PHE A 64 -4.54 -8.03 -23.27
N PRO A 65 -5.53 -8.85 -23.67
CA PRO A 65 -5.33 -10.26 -24.01
C PRO A 65 -4.48 -10.48 -25.28
N LYS A 66 -4.31 -9.44 -26.11
CA LYS A 66 -3.51 -9.46 -27.35
C LYS A 66 -2.15 -8.75 -27.21
N ARG A 67 -1.77 -8.35 -25.99
CA ARG A 67 -0.49 -7.68 -25.73
C ARG A 67 0.66 -8.63 -25.99
N ASP A 68 1.65 -8.16 -26.74
CA ASP A 68 2.92 -8.85 -26.89
C ASP A 68 3.76 -8.64 -25.62
N ILE A 69 4.12 -9.73 -24.95
CA ILE A 69 4.89 -9.71 -23.72
C ILE A 69 6.34 -10.14 -24.06
N PRO A 70 7.34 -9.27 -23.85
CA PRO A 70 8.74 -9.60 -24.08
C PRO A 70 9.16 -10.88 -23.35
N GLY A 71 10.00 -11.70 -24.01
CA GLY A 71 10.37 -13.04 -23.54
C GLY A 71 11.08 -13.11 -22.18
N VAL A 72 11.58 -11.98 -21.66
CA VAL A 72 12.09 -11.88 -20.28
C VAL A 72 10.99 -12.03 -19.23
N PHE A 73 9.75 -11.67 -19.56
CA PHE A 73 8.57 -11.80 -18.70
C PHE A 73 7.74 -13.05 -19.05
N TRP A 74 8.39 -14.13 -19.50
CA TRP A 74 7.74 -15.37 -19.94
C TRP A 74 6.79 -16.02 -18.91
N TYR A 75 6.96 -15.68 -17.62
CA TYR A 75 6.14 -16.17 -16.51
C TYR A 75 4.84 -15.36 -16.32
N GLU A 76 4.70 -14.20 -16.97
CA GLU A 76 3.51 -13.36 -16.89
C GLU A 76 2.38 -13.92 -17.77
N LYS A 77 1.28 -14.35 -17.13
CA LYS A 77 0.16 -15.05 -17.79
C LYS A 77 -1.18 -14.32 -17.65
N GLY A 78 -1.14 -13.07 -17.21
CA GLY A 78 -2.29 -12.28 -16.76
C GLY A 78 -2.07 -11.79 -15.33
N LEU A 79 -2.79 -10.72 -14.97
CA LEU A 79 -2.65 -10.09 -13.67
C LEU A 79 -3.36 -10.93 -12.61
N GLY A 80 -2.59 -11.43 -11.63
CA GLY A 80 -3.15 -12.17 -10.49
C GLY A 80 -3.99 -11.28 -9.57
N CYS A 81 -5.07 -11.84 -9.05
CA CYS A 81 -5.97 -11.24 -8.07
C CYS A 81 -6.41 -12.32 -7.08
N SER A 82 -6.86 -11.91 -5.90
CA SER A 82 -7.49 -12.82 -4.94
C SER A 82 -8.79 -12.28 -4.37
N LEU A 83 -9.69 -13.19 -4.04
CA LEU A 83 -10.96 -12.91 -3.37
C LEU A 83 -11.05 -13.73 -2.08
N ALA A 84 -11.14 -13.05 -0.95
CA ALA A 84 -11.66 -13.64 0.28
C ALA A 84 -13.16 -13.31 0.40
N TYR A 85 -14.01 -14.30 0.66
CA TYR A 85 -15.45 -14.13 0.52
C TYR A 85 -16.29 -14.77 1.61
N GLN A 86 -17.39 -14.11 1.95
CA GLN A 86 -18.42 -14.58 2.87
C GLN A 86 -19.38 -15.56 2.18
N GLU A 87 -19.99 -16.46 2.94
CA GLU A 87 -21.07 -17.32 2.43
C GLU A 87 -22.42 -16.59 2.31
N HIS A 88 -22.53 -15.40 2.91
CA HIS A 88 -23.73 -14.56 2.88
C HIS A 88 -23.52 -13.28 2.07
N GLN A 89 -24.61 -12.54 1.83
CA GLN A 89 -24.52 -11.21 1.23
C GLN A 89 -23.69 -10.28 2.12
N ALA A 90 -22.67 -9.63 1.55
CA ALA A 90 -21.77 -8.75 2.27
C ALA A 90 -21.25 -7.61 1.38
N PRO A 91 -20.72 -6.52 1.95
CA PRO A 91 -20.05 -5.49 1.17
C PRO A 91 -18.75 -6.04 0.56
N LEU A 92 -18.39 -5.59 -0.64
CA LEU A 92 -17.11 -5.90 -1.26
C LEU A 92 -16.15 -4.74 -1.11
N VAL A 93 -15.01 -4.97 -0.48
CA VAL A 93 -13.89 -4.03 -0.42
C VAL A 93 -12.88 -4.40 -1.49
N PHE A 94 -12.67 -3.53 -2.47
CA PHE A 94 -11.47 -3.59 -3.29
C PHE A 94 -10.29 -3.06 -2.49
N LEU A 95 -9.19 -3.82 -2.46
CA LEU A 95 -7.99 -3.50 -1.71
C LEU A 95 -6.80 -3.33 -2.68
N ILE A 96 -6.28 -2.11 -2.78
CA ILE A 96 -5.16 -1.76 -3.64
C ILE A 96 -3.85 -1.78 -2.84
N ALA A 97 -2.88 -2.56 -3.30
CA ALA A 97 -1.57 -2.65 -2.68
C ALA A 97 -0.72 -1.38 -2.88
N GLY A 98 0.19 -1.12 -1.94
CA GLY A 98 1.17 -0.02 -1.99
C GLY A 98 2.35 -0.29 -2.92
N SER A 99 3.29 0.65 -2.98
CA SER A 99 4.39 0.65 -3.96
C SER A 99 5.11 -0.70 -4.05
N GLY A 100 5.30 -1.18 -5.28
CA GLY A 100 6.01 -2.44 -5.56
C GLY A 100 5.40 -3.68 -4.91
N SER A 101 4.15 -3.64 -4.42
CA SER A 101 3.55 -4.76 -3.72
C SER A 101 2.55 -5.52 -4.59
N ARG A 102 2.60 -6.85 -4.51
CA ARG A 102 1.65 -7.77 -5.15
C ARG A 102 0.44 -8.05 -4.27
N TYR A 103 -0.67 -8.50 -4.86
CA TYR A 103 -1.92 -8.83 -4.16
C TYR A 103 -1.77 -9.89 -3.05
N ASP A 104 -0.73 -10.72 -3.10
CA ASP A 104 -0.51 -11.90 -2.25
C ASP A 104 0.64 -11.73 -1.23
N VAL A 105 1.27 -10.55 -1.15
CA VAL A 105 2.31 -10.30 -0.13
C VAL A 105 1.74 -10.42 1.30
N PRO A 106 2.54 -10.77 2.33
CA PRO A 106 2.05 -11.00 3.68
C PRO A 106 1.18 -9.88 4.25
N ARG A 107 1.54 -8.62 3.99
CA ARG A 107 0.74 -7.45 4.41
C ARG A 107 -0.65 -7.43 3.77
N MET A 108 -0.75 -7.70 2.46
CA MET A 108 -2.04 -7.81 1.77
C MET A 108 -2.88 -8.95 2.33
N GLN A 109 -2.28 -10.11 2.57
CA GLN A 109 -2.98 -11.26 3.16
C GLN A 109 -3.49 -10.97 4.58
N LYS A 110 -2.68 -10.35 5.44
CA LYS A 110 -3.09 -9.95 6.79
C LYS A 110 -4.24 -8.95 6.75
N LEU A 111 -4.17 -7.92 5.90
CA LEU A 111 -5.24 -6.94 5.75
C LEU A 111 -6.52 -7.56 5.16
N GLN A 112 -6.38 -8.47 4.19
CA GLN A 112 -7.50 -9.25 3.65
C GLN A 112 -8.19 -10.07 4.74
N LYS A 113 -7.42 -10.74 5.60
CA LYS A 113 -7.96 -11.51 6.74
C LYS A 113 -8.65 -10.62 7.77
N ALA A 114 -8.09 -9.44 8.08
CA ALA A 114 -8.69 -8.49 9.01
C ALA A 114 -10.06 -7.99 8.51
N LEU A 115 -10.13 -7.61 7.23
CA LEU A 115 -11.37 -7.15 6.60
C LEU A 115 -12.38 -8.29 6.40
N TYR A 116 -11.92 -9.49 6.07
CA TYR A 116 -12.77 -10.68 6.02
C TYR A 116 -13.38 -11.01 7.39
N GLN A 117 -12.58 -11.00 8.46
CA GLN A 117 -13.05 -11.22 9.83
C GLN A 117 -14.09 -10.16 10.24
N ALA A 118 -14.03 -8.97 9.67
CA ALA A 118 -15.00 -7.91 9.88
C ALA A 118 -16.31 -8.05 9.06
N GLY A 119 -16.44 -9.11 8.26
CA GLY A 119 -17.65 -9.43 7.51
C GLY A 119 -17.68 -8.92 6.06
N PHE A 120 -16.53 -8.58 5.47
CA PHE A 120 -16.45 -8.14 4.07
C PHE A 120 -16.08 -9.29 3.13
N HIS A 121 -16.53 -9.18 1.88
CA HIS A 121 -15.78 -9.73 0.75
C HIS A 121 -14.58 -8.81 0.48
N VAL A 122 -13.43 -9.37 0.14
CA VAL A 122 -12.21 -8.59 -0.06
C VAL A 122 -11.49 -9.04 -1.33
N LEU A 123 -11.47 -8.15 -2.32
CA LEU A 123 -10.81 -8.36 -3.60
C LEU A 123 -9.48 -7.60 -3.61
N SER A 124 -8.37 -8.34 -3.61
CA SER A 124 -7.01 -7.83 -3.51
C SER A 124 -6.38 -7.60 -4.89
N ILE A 125 -5.82 -6.42 -5.11
CA ILE A 125 -5.24 -5.98 -6.39
C ILE A 125 -3.79 -5.52 -6.19
N THR A 126 -2.91 -6.00 -7.06
CA THR A 126 -1.50 -5.61 -7.15
C THR A 126 -1.33 -4.12 -7.47
N SER A 127 -0.29 -3.50 -6.92
CA SER A 127 0.02 -2.09 -7.16
C SER A 127 0.35 -1.80 -8.63
N PRO A 128 -0.02 -0.62 -9.18
CA PRO A 128 0.37 -0.20 -10.53
C PRO A 128 1.87 -0.14 -10.78
N THR A 129 2.67 -0.05 -9.72
CA THR A 129 4.14 0.05 -9.78
C THR A 129 4.84 -1.30 -9.66
N HIS A 130 4.11 -2.38 -9.39
CA HIS A 130 4.70 -3.71 -9.38
C HIS A 130 4.80 -4.25 -10.82
N MET A 131 5.90 -4.94 -11.13
CA MET A 131 6.18 -5.49 -12.47
C MET A 131 5.00 -6.25 -13.09
N ASP A 132 4.37 -7.18 -12.36
CA ASP A 132 3.16 -7.93 -12.79
C ASP A 132 2.06 -6.98 -13.35
N PHE A 133 1.77 -5.87 -12.66
CA PHE A 133 0.78 -4.90 -13.14
C PHE A 133 1.28 -4.11 -14.35
N VAL A 134 2.56 -3.71 -14.36
CA VAL A 134 3.17 -3.00 -15.50
C VAL A 134 3.07 -3.84 -16.78
N VAL A 135 3.41 -5.14 -16.69
CA VAL A 135 3.34 -6.05 -17.84
C VAL A 135 1.88 -6.27 -18.27
N ASN A 136 1.01 -6.67 -17.34
CA ASN A 136 -0.31 -7.21 -17.68
C ASN A 136 -1.41 -6.15 -17.82
N ALA A 137 -1.31 -5.01 -17.14
CA ALA A 137 -2.45 -4.12 -16.92
C ALA A 137 -2.18 -2.63 -17.16
N SER A 138 -0.93 -2.17 -17.22
CA SER A 138 -0.63 -0.75 -17.51
C SER A 138 -0.86 -0.41 -18.98
N SER A 139 -1.51 0.71 -19.25
CA SER A 139 -1.76 1.26 -20.59
C SER A 139 -0.75 2.32 -21.00
N ALA A 140 -0.08 2.93 -20.02
CA ALA A 140 0.92 3.97 -20.19
C ALA A 140 2.15 3.68 -19.31
N LEU A 141 3.04 4.66 -19.22
CA LEU A 141 4.16 4.59 -18.28
C LEU A 141 3.63 4.75 -16.84
N PRO A 142 4.05 3.89 -15.90
CA PRO A 142 3.54 3.92 -14.52
C PRO A 142 3.97 5.20 -13.78
N GLY A 143 3.17 5.61 -12.79
CA GLY A 143 3.46 6.77 -11.95
C GLY A 143 2.73 8.05 -12.36
N ILE A 144 1.69 7.94 -13.19
CA ILE A 144 0.73 9.01 -13.44
C ILE A 144 -0.62 8.62 -12.83
N ALA A 145 -1.00 9.30 -11.76
CA ALA A 145 -2.14 9.00 -10.91
C ALA A 145 -3.45 8.76 -11.66
N GLU A 146 -3.76 9.63 -12.63
CA GLU A 146 -4.97 9.51 -13.45
C GLU A 146 -4.95 8.31 -14.39
N ASP A 147 -3.78 7.92 -14.91
CA ASP A 147 -3.64 6.78 -15.81
C ASP A 147 -3.62 5.47 -15.02
N ASP A 148 -2.86 5.44 -13.92
CA ASP A 148 -2.85 4.33 -12.97
C ASP A 148 -4.26 4.05 -12.43
N ALA A 149 -5.04 5.09 -12.12
CA ALA A 149 -6.43 4.95 -11.68
C ALA A 149 -7.34 4.36 -12.75
N LYS A 150 -7.17 4.73 -14.04
CA LYS A 150 -7.95 4.13 -15.14
C LYS A 150 -7.62 2.66 -15.33
N ASP A 151 -6.34 2.30 -15.23
CA ASP A 151 -5.91 0.90 -15.37
C ASP A 151 -6.36 0.05 -14.18
N LEU A 152 -6.26 0.59 -12.95
CA LEU A 152 -6.85 -0.05 -11.75
C LEU A 152 -8.35 -0.24 -11.90
N TYR A 153 -9.07 0.79 -12.33
CA TYR A 153 -10.53 0.70 -12.49
C TYR A 153 -10.93 -0.36 -13.53
N ARG A 154 -10.21 -0.45 -14.66
CA ARG A 154 -10.39 -1.54 -15.64
C ARG A 154 -10.13 -2.93 -15.04
N VAL A 155 -9.08 -3.06 -14.24
CA VAL A 155 -8.77 -4.30 -13.51
C VAL A 155 -9.88 -4.67 -12.53
N MET A 156 -10.40 -3.69 -11.77
CA MET A 156 -11.51 -3.89 -10.84
C MET A 156 -12.77 -4.37 -11.56
N GLU A 157 -13.10 -3.81 -12.73
CA GLU A 157 -14.25 -4.25 -13.54
C GLU A 157 -14.11 -5.69 -14.01
N LEU A 158 -12.94 -6.05 -14.55
CA LEU A 158 -12.67 -7.41 -15.01
C LEU A 158 -12.68 -8.41 -13.85
N ALA A 159 -12.09 -8.03 -12.72
CA ALA A 159 -12.05 -8.86 -11.53
C ALA A 159 -13.45 -9.06 -10.95
N TRP A 160 -14.28 -8.02 -10.96
CA TRP A 160 -15.69 -8.14 -10.59
C TRP A 160 -16.46 -9.04 -11.55
N GLN A 161 -16.26 -8.90 -12.86
CA GLN A 161 -16.90 -9.77 -13.86
C GLN A 161 -16.57 -11.25 -13.65
N GLU A 162 -15.34 -11.56 -13.24
CA GLU A 162 -14.85 -12.92 -12.98
C GLU A 162 -15.46 -13.56 -11.72
N VAL A 163 -15.84 -12.77 -10.71
CA VAL A 163 -16.27 -13.30 -9.39
C VAL A 163 -17.73 -13.02 -9.03
N ARG A 164 -18.43 -12.16 -9.78
CA ARG A 164 -19.82 -11.75 -9.44
C ARG A 164 -20.84 -12.88 -9.41
N GLY A 165 -20.54 -14.01 -10.05
CA GLY A 165 -21.41 -15.19 -10.03
C GLY A 165 -21.28 -16.03 -8.75
N ASP A 166 -20.20 -15.82 -8.00
CA ASP A 166 -19.81 -16.68 -6.87
C ASP A 166 -20.19 -16.08 -5.51
N ILE A 167 -20.49 -14.77 -5.47
CA ILE A 167 -20.73 -14.03 -4.23
C ILE A 167 -21.92 -13.07 -4.35
N ALA A 168 -22.64 -12.88 -3.25
CA ALA A 168 -23.66 -11.84 -3.13
C ALA A 168 -23.06 -10.55 -2.54
N VAL A 169 -23.10 -9.45 -3.29
CA VAL A 169 -22.56 -8.14 -2.87
C VAL A 169 -23.69 -7.18 -2.51
N SER A 170 -23.60 -6.52 -1.35
CA SER A 170 -24.56 -5.47 -0.93
C SER A 170 -24.22 -4.08 -1.47
N ASP A 171 -22.94 -3.73 -1.43
CA ASP A 171 -22.38 -2.45 -1.86
C ASP A 171 -20.87 -2.58 -2.10
N PHE A 172 -20.29 -1.63 -2.83
CA PHE A 172 -18.87 -1.57 -3.11
C PHE A 172 -18.16 -0.54 -2.23
N ARG A 173 -16.96 -0.90 -1.80
CA ARG A 173 -16.05 -0.09 -0.98
C ARG A 173 -14.65 -0.19 -1.55
N LEU A 174 -13.83 0.79 -1.22
CA LEU A 174 -12.46 0.87 -1.70
C LEU A 174 -11.52 1.14 -0.53
N ALA A 175 -10.38 0.48 -0.51
CA ALA A 175 -9.30 0.76 0.42
C ALA A 175 -7.96 0.58 -0.29
N GLY A 176 -6.95 1.28 0.20
CA GLY A 176 -5.57 1.06 -0.19
C GLY A 176 -4.63 1.54 0.89
N TYR A 177 -3.37 1.13 0.81
CA TYR A 177 -2.32 1.62 1.70
C TYR A 177 -1.16 2.25 0.93
N SER A 178 -0.50 3.25 1.52
CA SER A 178 0.62 3.97 0.90
C SER A 178 0.24 4.47 -0.51
N LEU A 179 1.02 4.17 -1.54
CA LEU A 179 0.66 4.48 -2.93
C LEU A 179 -0.72 3.96 -3.34
N GLY A 180 -1.14 2.78 -2.87
CA GLY A 180 -2.48 2.24 -3.15
C GLY A 180 -3.59 3.09 -2.54
N ALA A 181 -3.34 3.74 -1.40
CA ALA A 181 -4.26 4.73 -0.82
C ALA A 181 -4.32 6.00 -1.68
N PHE A 182 -3.16 6.48 -2.14
CA PHE A 182 -3.11 7.61 -3.07
C PHE A 182 -3.88 7.28 -4.37
N ASN A 183 -3.66 6.11 -4.97
CA ASN A 183 -4.40 5.67 -6.14
C ASN A 183 -5.90 5.51 -5.84
N ALA A 184 -6.29 5.02 -4.65
CA ALA A 184 -7.69 4.89 -4.27
C ALA A 184 -8.45 6.24 -4.26
N ALA A 185 -7.77 7.35 -3.93
CA ALA A 185 -8.36 8.69 -4.04
C ALA A 185 -8.71 9.05 -5.49
N PHE A 186 -7.80 8.78 -6.44
CA PHE A 186 -8.02 9.02 -7.87
C PHE A 186 -9.03 8.05 -8.48
N VAL A 187 -9.00 6.77 -8.09
CA VAL A 187 -10.00 5.77 -8.49
C VAL A 187 -11.40 6.18 -8.00
N SER A 188 -11.52 6.65 -6.76
CA SER A 188 -12.77 7.17 -6.23
C SER A 188 -13.29 8.38 -7.02
N LYS A 189 -12.38 9.29 -7.40
CA LYS A 189 -12.73 10.45 -8.24
C LYS A 189 -13.23 10.02 -9.62
N LEU A 190 -12.56 9.06 -10.25
CA LEU A 190 -12.96 8.49 -11.54
C LEU A 190 -14.34 7.80 -11.45
N ASP A 191 -14.61 7.08 -10.37
CA ASP A 191 -15.91 6.42 -10.14
C ASP A 191 -17.07 7.40 -9.95
N GLU A 192 -16.84 8.67 -9.60
CA GLU A 192 -17.91 9.69 -9.62
C GLU A 192 -18.47 9.93 -11.03
N GLU A 193 -17.63 9.73 -12.05
CA GLU A 193 -17.99 9.92 -13.45
C GLU A 193 -18.54 8.61 -14.05
N GLN A 194 -17.84 7.50 -13.81
CA GLN A 194 -18.15 6.19 -14.41
C GLN A 194 -19.27 5.44 -13.68
N LYS A 195 -19.32 5.53 -12.34
CA LYS A 195 -20.35 4.96 -11.46
C LYS A 195 -20.61 3.46 -11.64
N HIS A 196 -19.62 2.66 -12.06
CA HIS A 196 -19.79 1.20 -12.15
C HIS A 196 -19.83 0.57 -10.77
N PHE A 197 -19.08 1.11 -9.80
CA PHE A 197 -19.09 0.65 -8.42
C PHE A 197 -19.87 1.59 -7.51
N ASN A 198 -19.81 2.90 -7.77
CA ASN A 198 -20.46 3.92 -6.97
C ASN A 198 -20.12 3.76 -5.48
N PHE A 199 -18.81 3.80 -5.17
CA PHE A 199 -18.26 3.42 -3.87
C PHE A 199 -18.98 4.12 -2.72
N LYS A 200 -19.43 3.34 -1.73
CA LYS A 200 -20.09 3.86 -0.53
C LYS A 200 -19.11 4.39 0.51
N ARG A 201 -17.91 3.80 0.57
CA ARG A 201 -16.81 4.17 1.47
C ARG A 201 -15.47 3.96 0.79
N VAL A 202 -14.54 4.87 1.05
CA VAL A 202 -13.17 4.85 0.55
C VAL A 202 -12.21 5.14 1.71
N LEU A 203 -11.33 4.20 2.02
CA LEU A 203 -10.39 4.33 3.14
C LEU A 203 -8.96 4.48 2.63
N LEU A 204 -8.31 5.57 3.02
CA LEU A 204 -6.93 5.87 2.67
C LEU A 204 -6.03 5.58 3.88
N ILE A 205 -5.14 4.60 3.78
CA ILE A 205 -4.23 4.22 4.87
C ILE A 205 -2.81 4.70 4.53
N ASN A 206 -2.25 5.58 5.33
CA ASN A 206 -0.91 6.14 5.15
C ASN A 206 -0.61 6.68 3.72
N PRO A 207 -1.52 7.39 3.02
CA PRO A 207 -1.22 7.89 1.67
C PRO A 207 -0.08 8.93 1.69
N PRO A 208 0.81 8.96 0.69
CA PRO A 208 1.61 10.15 0.42
C PRO A 208 0.70 11.34 0.11
N VAL A 209 1.16 12.56 0.43
CA VAL A 209 0.52 13.80 -0.05
C VAL A 209 0.93 14.08 -1.49
N SER A 210 2.23 14.06 -1.75
CA SER A 210 2.86 14.25 -3.06
C SER A 210 3.71 13.03 -3.38
N LEU A 211 3.47 12.39 -4.53
CA LEU A 211 4.28 11.24 -4.95
C LEU A 211 5.74 11.65 -5.15
N TYR A 212 5.97 12.82 -5.74
CA TYR A 212 7.33 13.29 -6.03
C TYR A 212 8.11 13.55 -4.74
N ASP A 213 7.52 14.28 -3.79
CA ASP A 213 8.20 14.60 -2.53
C ASP A 213 8.46 13.34 -1.70
N SER A 214 7.49 12.43 -1.64
CA SER A 214 7.63 11.19 -0.88
C SER A 214 8.76 10.32 -1.43
N VAL A 215 8.86 10.20 -2.76
CA VAL A 215 9.93 9.44 -3.38
C VAL A 215 11.28 10.14 -3.22
N GLN A 216 11.33 11.47 -3.23
CA GLN A 216 12.55 12.21 -2.94
C GLN A 216 13.02 12.00 -1.49
N VAL A 217 12.10 12.01 -0.51
CA VAL A 217 12.42 11.71 0.89
C VAL A 217 12.99 10.30 1.03
N LEU A 218 12.32 9.30 0.43
CA LEU A 218 12.78 7.91 0.44
C LEU A 218 14.17 7.75 -0.21
N ASP A 219 14.42 8.46 -1.30
CA ASP A 219 15.73 8.47 -1.95
C ASP A 219 16.81 9.06 -1.05
N GLN A 220 16.48 10.16 -0.36
CA GLN A 220 17.40 10.83 0.56
C GLN A 220 17.74 9.95 1.77
N LEU A 221 16.79 9.15 2.27
CA LEU A 221 17.06 8.17 3.33
C LEU A 221 18.16 7.17 2.92
N LEU A 222 18.25 6.81 1.64
CA LEU A 222 19.36 6.01 1.14
C LEU A 222 20.64 6.86 1.04
N VAL A 223 20.59 7.96 0.28
CA VAL A 223 21.77 8.74 -0.09
C VAL A 223 22.53 9.26 1.12
N ASP A 224 21.82 9.72 2.16
CA ASP A 224 22.44 10.30 3.35
C ASP A 224 22.97 9.26 4.34
N ASN A 225 22.52 8.00 4.24
CA ASN A 225 22.77 7.00 5.27
C ASN A 225 23.60 5.80 4.81
N VAL A 226 24.00 5.73 3.53
CA VAL A 226 25.05 4.79 3.10
C VAL A 226 26.37 5.19 3.76
N PRO A 227 26.99 4.31 4.57
CA PRO A 227 28.26 4.61 5.24
C PRO A 227 29.37 4.96 4.23
N GLY A 228 30.01 6.11 4.42
CA GLY A 228 31.01 6.62 3.48
C GLY A 228 30.44 7.22 2.18
N GLY A 229 29.12 7.39 2.08
CA GLY A 229 28.43 7.98 0.93
C GLY A 229 28.18 7.00 -0.21
N MET A 230 27.42 7.44 -1.22
CA MET A 230 26.95 6.61 -2.33
C MET A 230 28.06 5.98 -3.19
N ASP A 231 29.29 6.51 -3.17
CA ASP A 231 30.44 5.87 -3.83
C ASP A 231 30.77 4.49 -3.21
N ASN A 232 30.37 4.26 -1.96
CA ASN A 232 30.52 2.98 -1.25
C ASN A 232 29.27 2.09 -1.33
N PHE A 233 28.25 2.48 -2.10
CA PHE A 233 26.97 1.74 -2.19
C PHE A 233 27.18 0.26 -2.54
N ASP A 234 28.02 -0.04 -3.53
CA ASP A 234 28.22 -1.43 -3.99
C ASP A 234 28.83 -2.31 -2.88
N ALA A 235 29.75 -1.77 -2.08
CA ALA A 235 30.34 -2.48 -0.93
C ALA A 235 29.34 -2.63 0.22
N TRP A 236 28.65 -1.54 0.60
CA TRP A 236 27.63 -1.56 1.64
C TRP A 236 26.49 -2.53 1.32
N PHE A 237 25.99 -2.51 0.08
CA PHE A 237 24.94 -3.43 -0.37
C PHE A 237 25.40 -4.88 -0.34
N HIS A 238 26.66 -5.15 -0.72
CA HIS A 238 27.25 -6.48 -0.61
C HIS A 238 27.33 -6.98 0.85
N ASP A 239 27.71 -6.11 1.78
CA ASP A 239 27.77 -6.43 3.20
C ASP A 239 26.38 -6.75 3.76
N ILE A 240 25.38 -5.90 3.49
CA ILE A 240 23.98 -6.13 3.88
C ILE A 240 23.45 -7.45 3.29
N PHE A 241 23.72 -7.70 2.01
CA PHE A 241 23.30 -8.94 1.35
C PHE A 241 23.95 -10.16 2.01
N THR A 242 25.25 -10.11 2.27
CA THR A 242 26.02 -11.19 2.89
C THR A 242 25.57 -11.46 4.31
N GLU A 243 25.37 -10.43 5.12
CA GLU A 243 24.81 -10.55 6.47
C GLU A 243 23.41 -11.19 6.42
N THR A 244 22.54 -10.74 5.50
CA THR A 244 21.20 -11.30 5.33
C THR A 244 21.23 -12.79 4.92
N MET A 245 22.15 -13.19 4.05
CA MET A 245 22.33 -14.58 3.64
C MET A 245 22.81 -15.47 4.79
N HIS A 246 23.77 -15.01 5.59
CA HIS A 246 24.23 -15.72 6.79
C HIS A 246 23.12 -15.91 7.84
N ILE A 247 22.19 -14.95 7.93
CA ILE A 247 21.04 -15.05 8.83
C ILE A 247 20.01 -16.05 8.28
N ASN A 248 19.82 -16.11 6.96
CA ASN A 248 18.95 -17.08 6.27
C ASN A 248 19.38 -18.55 6.50
N GLU A 249 20.68 -18.83 6.49
CA GLU A 249 21.23 -20.17 6.76
C GLU A 249 20.98 -20.65 8.20
N ALA A 250 20.72 -19.73 9.13
CA ALA A 250 20.46 -20.02 10.54
C ALA A 250 18.97 -20.20 10.87
N TRP A 251 18.06 -20.18 9.89
CA TRP A 251 16.61 -20.25 10.11
C TRP A 251 16.03 -21.66 10.03
N GLU A 252 15.24 -22.01 11.06
CA GLU A 252 14.39 -23.22 11.09
C GLU A 252 13.30 -23.20 10.01
N PRO A 253 12.62 -24.34 9.73
CA PRO A 253 11.56 -24.41 8.72
C PRO A 253 10.41 -23.43 9.04
N GLY A 254 10.44 -22.25 8.40
CA GLY A 254 9.54 -21.13 8.70
C GLY A 254 9.98 -19.76 8.11
N GLY A 255 11.26 -19.59 7.78
CA GLY A 255 11.78 -18.44 7.01
C GLY A 255 11.78 -17.08 7.74
N LEU A 256 11.79 -15.99 6.94
CA LEU A 256 11.62 -14.58 7.35
C LEU A 256 10.24 -14.34 7.98
N SER A 257 10.09 -14.53 9.28
CA SER A 257 8.89 -14.11 10.03
C SER A 257 9.18 -12.81 10.80
N GLY A 258 8.16 -12.03 11.14
CA GLY A 258 8.36 -10.85 12.00
C GLY A 258 9.08 -11.14 13.32
N GLU A 259 8.89 -12.35 13.87
CA GLU A 259 9.59 -12.80 15.08
C GLU A 259 11.07 -13.12 14.83
N SER A 260 11.42 -13.73 13.68
CA SER A 260 12.83 -13.95 13.31
C SER A 260 13.52 -12.63 12.96
N MET A 261 12.84 -11.70 12.28
CA MET A 261 13.33 -10.33 12.05
C MET A 261 13.54 -9.56 13.36
N TYR A 262 12.60 -9.64 14.31
CA TYR A 262 12.72 -8.99 15.63
C TYR A 262 13.87 -9.55 16.47
N ARG A 263 14.08 -10.87 16.45
CA ARG A 263 15.25 -11.48 17.12
C ARG A 263 16.57 -11.06 16.47
N THR A 264 16.62 -11.03 15.13
CA THR A 264 17.77 -10.56 14.37
C THR A 264 18.05 -9.08 14.65
N TYR A 265 17.02 -8.23 14.66
CA TYR A 265 17.12 -6.83 15.04
C TYR A 265 17.67 -6.65 16.46
N LYS A 266 17.14 -7.39 17.46
CA LYS A 266 17.68 -7.32 18.82
C LYS A 266 19.13 -7.76 18.93
N ARG A 267 19.57 -8.69 18.07
CA ARG A 267 20.93 -9.21 18.05
C ARG A 267 21.91 -8.27 17.34
N LEU A 268 21.52 -7.73 16.19
CA LEU A 268 22.37 -6.87 15.36
C LEU A 268 22.33 -5.41 15.78
N GLN A 269 21.24 -4.98 16.41
CA GLN A 269 20.96 -3.59 16.81
C GLN A 269 21.38 -2.60 15.72
N PRO A 270 20.79 -2.70 14.52
CA PRO A 270 21.18 -1.85 13.40
C PRO A 270 21.01 -0.39 13.81
N SER A 271 21.96 0.45 13.40
CA SER A 271 21.89 1.89 13.65
C SER A 271 20.67 2.49 12.96
N GLU A 272 20.23 3.65 13.45
CA GLU A 272 19.16 4.42 12.82
C GLU A 272 19.46 4.73 11.35
N ALA A 273 20.72 5.08 11.05
CA ALA A 273 21.20 5.28 9.69
C ALA A 273 21.03 4.00 8.83
N ASN A 274 21.36 2.83 9.37
CA ASN A 274 21.16 1.57 8.63
C ASN A 274 19.67 1.31 8.35
N LEU A 275 18.77 1.58 9.30
CA LEU A 275 17.33 1.44 9.08
C LEU A 275 16.81 2.42 8.01
N ALA A 276 17.23 3.69 8.07
CA ALA A 276 16.90 4.68 7.06
C ALA A 276 17.41 4.25 5.66
N ALA A 277 18.67 3.81 5.57
CA ALA A 277 19.26 3.33 4.32
C ALA A 277 18.52 2.11 3.75
N LEU A 278 18.08 1.17 4.60
CA LEU A 278 17.30 -0.01 4.18
C LEU A 278 15.90 0.35 3.64
N ILE A 279 15.23 1.33 4.25
CA ILE A 279 13.94 1.85 3.77
C ILE A 279 14.13 2.49 2.39
N GLY A 280 15.14 3.35 2.25
CA GLY A 280 15.47 3.99 0.98
C GLY A 280 15.89 3.00 -0.10
N LEU A 281 16.70 2.00 0.24
CA LEU A 281 17.12 0.91 -0.66
C LEU A 281 15.93 0.12 -1.18
N THR A 282 15.00 -0.29 -0.30
CA THR A 282 13.80 -1.04 -0.69
C THR A 282 12.96 -0.22 -1.68
N SER A 283 12.81 1.08 -1.42
CA SER A 283 12.10 2.00 -2.30
C SER A 283 12.82 2.16 -3.65
N ARG A 284 14.16 2.22 -3.64
CA ARG A 284 14.98 2.27 -4.86
C ARG A 284 14.86 0.99 -5.69
N MET A 285 14.85 -0.18 -5.06
CA MET A 285 14.65 -1.45 -5.75
C MET A 285 13.27 -1.55 -6.40
N ASN A 286 12.21 -1.15 -5.68
CA ASN A 286 10.86 -1.10 -6.25
C ASN A 286 10.78 -0.17 -7.47
N ALA A 287 11.40 1.01 -7.39
CA ALA A 287 11.47 1.94 -8.52
C ALA A 287 12.27 1.34 -9.68
N ALA A 288 13.41 0.70 -9.41
CA ALA A 288 14.24 0.05 -10.43
C ALA A 288 13.49 -1.05 -11.19
N ASP A 289 12.76 -1.93 -10.47
CA ASP A 289 11.95 -2.98 -11.08
C ASP A 289 10.85 -2.39 -11.96
N MET A 290 10.15 -1.36 -11.47
CA MET A 290 9.12 -0.65 -12.22
C MET A 290 9.70 -0.01 -13.50
N ILE A 291 10.80 0.74 -13.39
CA ILE A 291 11.45 1.46 -14.48
C ILE A 291 11.97 0.48 -15.53
N PHE A 292 12.68 -0.57 -15.11
CA PHE A 292 13.17 -1.61 -16.01
C PHE A 292 12.02 -2.28 -16.75
N THR A 293 10.95 -2.63 -16.03
CA THR A 293 9.79 -3.27 -16.63
C THR A 293 9.11 -2.37 -17.65
N ALA A 294 8.88 -1.11 -17.29
CA ALA A 294 8.31 -0.13 -18.19
C ALA A 294 9.19 0.04 -19.44
N ASP A 295 10.51 0.14 -19.28
CA ASP A 295 11.44 0.32 -20.39
C ASP A 295 11.40 -0.86 -21.37
N VAL A 296 11.48 -2.09 -20.85
CA VAL A 296 11.40 -3.31 -21.68
C VAL A 296 10.04 -3.42 -22.38
N MET A 297 8.94 -3.16 -21.69
CA MET A 297 7.59 -3.18 -22.27
C MET A 297 7.40 -2.11 -23.36
N ASN A 298 8.23 -1.06 -23.37
CA ASN A 298 8.19 0.02 -24.35
C ASN A 298 9.34 -0.04 -25.39
N GLY A 299 10.02 -1.20 -25.50
CA GLY A 299 11.01 -1.46 -26.55
C GLY A 299 12.45 -1.00 -26.22
N GLY A 300 12.69 -0.62 -24.97
CA GLY A 300 13.97 -0.11 -24.49
C GLY A 300 14.25 1.33 -24.90
N GLY A 301 15.39 1.82 -24.45
CA GLY A 301 15.94 3.14 -24.75
C GLY A 301 16.23 3.98 -23.51
N TYR A 302 15.89 3.49 -22.31
CA TYR A 302 16.23 4.12 -21.05
C TYR A 302 17.27 3.31 -20.25
N ILE A 303 16.92 2.13 -19.74
CA ILE A 303 17.85 1.22 -19.04
C ILE A 303 18.46 0.20 -20.00
N VAL A 304 17.61 -0.37 -20.85
CA VAL A 304 17.94 -1.37 -21.85
C VAL A 304 18.16 -0.67 -23.19
N PRO A 305 19.26 -0.92 -23.92
CA PRO A 305 19.44 -0.34 -25.24
C PRO A 305 18.31 -0.71 -26.20
N LYS A 306 17.97 0.21 -27.11
CA LYS A 306 16.94 -0.03 -28.13
C LYS A 306 17.26 -1.28 -28.96
N ASN A 307 16.23 -2.01 -29.36
CA ASN A 307 16.29 -3.20 -30.21
C ASN A 307 17.01 -4.41 -29.61
N VAL A 308 17.35 -4.38 -28.32
CA VAL A 308 17.83 -5.57 -27.61
C VAL A 308 16.65 -6.48 -27.29
N ARG A 309 16.74 -7.76 -27.68
CA ARG A 309 15.76 -8.78 -27.32
C ARG A 309 16.21 -9.52 -26.07
N LEU A 310 15.46 -9.35 -24.98
CA LEU A 310 15.67 -10.09 -23.74
C LEU A 310 14.82 -11.37 -23.75
N THR A 311 15.42 -12.47 -23.35
CA THR A 311 14.78 -13.80 -23.25
C THR A 311 14.78 -14.28 -21.79
N SER A 312 14.13 -15.42 -21.54
CA SER A 312 14.11 -16.10 -20.25
C SER A 312 15.50 -16.48 -19.70
N THR A 313 16.53 -16.52 -20.56
CA THR A 313 17.91 -16.89 -20.20
C THR A 313 18.88 -15.71 -20.26
N THR A 314 18.42 -14.51 -20.57
CA THR A 314 19.28 -13.34 -20.64
C THR A 314 19.68 -12.90 -19.24
N SER A 315 20.98 -12.77 -18.97
CA SER A 315 21.45 -12.21 -17.71
C SER A 315 21.01 -10.75 -17.58
N LEU A 316 20.34 -10.42 -16.48
CA LEU A 316 19.86 -9.08 -16.19
C LEU A 316 20.82 -8.25 -15.33
N THR A 317 21.95 -8.82 -14.90
CA THR A 317 22.87 -8.22 -13.94
C THR A 317 23.31 -6.81 -14.34
N ARG A 318 23.70 -6.60 -15.59
CA ARG A 318 24.12 -5.27 -16.07
C ARG A 318 22.98 -4.24 -16.05
N TYR A 319 21.74 -4.67 -16.28
CA TYR A 319 20.58 -3.79 -16.25
C TYR A 319 20.17 -3.45 -14.83
N ALA A 320 20.25 -4.43 -13.91
CA ALA A 320 20.01 -4.22 -12.49
C ALA A 320 21.00 -3.19 -11.90
N ILE A 321 22.29 -3.27 -12.25
CA ILE A 321 23.31 -2.30 -11.81
C ILE A 321 22.93 -0.87 -12.22
N VAL A 322 22.48 -0.69 -13.46
CA VAL A 322 22.03 0.63 -13.94
C VAL A 322 20.75 1.05 -13.24
N ALA A 323 19.74 0.17 -13.19
CA ALA A 323 18.43 0.47 -12.61
C ALA A 323 18.50 0.84 -11.13
N TYR A 324 19.34 0.18 -10.32
CA TYR A 324 19.52 0.54 -8.91
C TYR A 324 20.23 1.89 -8.71
N LYS A 325 21.02 2.35 -9.69
CA LYS A 325 21.65 3.68 -9.67
C LYS A 325 20.70 4.77 -10.19
N THR A 326 19.71 4.42 -11.00
CA THR A 326 18.68 5.35 -11.51
C THR A 326 17.68 5.72 -10.41
N ARG A 327 17.50 7.02 -10.13
CA ARG A 327 16.46 7.48 -9.21
C ARG A 327 15.12 7.53 -9.93
N PHE A 328 14.04 7.48 -9.16
CA PHE A 328 12.73 7.79 -9.72
C PHE A 328 12.64 9.23 -10.24
N VAL A 329 13.33 10.18 -9.59
CA VAL A 329 13.38 11.57 -10.10
C VAL A 329 14.07 11.66 -11.46
N ASP A 330 15.10 10.85 -11.70
CA ASP A 330 15.76 10.75 -13.01
C ASP A 330 14.79 10.15 -14.03
N TYR A 331 14.09 9.06 -13.69
CA TYR A 331 13.04 8.49 -14.52
C TYR A 331 11.94 9.50 -14.87
N PHE A 332 11.51 10.29 -13.88
CA PHE A 332 10.49 11.31 -14.05
C PHE A 332 10.96 12.38 -15.04
N ASP A 333 12.15 12.95 -14.82
CA ASP A 333 12.65 14.09 -15.58
C ASP A 333 13.18 13.70 -16.96
N GLU A 334 13.82 12.54 -17.10
CA GLU A 334 14.48 12.10 -18.32
C GLU A 334 13.55 11.31 -19.25
N TRP A 335 12.52 10.64 -18.72
CA TRP A 335 11.68 9.75 -19.53
C TRP A 335 10.17 9.99 -19.40
N LEU A 336 9.61 9.98 -18.18
CA LEU A 336 8.17 10.11 -17.98
C LEU A 336 7.66 11.48 -18.46
N PHE A 337 8.21 12.57 -17.94
CA PHE A 337 7.79 13.92 -18.31
C PHE A 337 7.96 14.18 -19.82
N PRO A 338 9.12 13.90 -20.45
CA PRO A 338 9.26 14.04 -21.90
C PRO A 338 8.27 13.22 -22.72
N HIS A 339 7.87 12.02 -22.26
CA HIS A 339 6.85 11.20 -22.92
C HIS A 339 5.48 11.90 -22.94
N TYR A 340 5.06 12.49 -21.83
CA TYR A 340 3.78 13.21 -21.75
C TYR A 340 3.84 14.56 -22.45
N GLN A 341 4.98 15.26 -22.39
CA GLN A 341 5.16 16.54 -23.10
C GLN A 341 5.06 16.38 -24.62
N LYS A 342 5.54 15.27 -25.19
CA LYS A 342 5.37 14.97 -26.62
C LYS A 342 3.89 14.84 -27.04
N LYS A 343 3.04 14.31 -26.15
CA LYS A 343 1.60 14.13 -26.41
C LYS A 343 0.81 15.43 -26.21
N ALA A 344 1.27 16.29 -25.31
CA ALA A 344 0.66 17.59 -25.02
C ALA A 344 1.71 18.71 -25.08
N PRO A 345 2.01 19.24 -26.28
CA PRO A 345 2.92 20.37 -26.43
C PRO A 345 2.47 21.56 -25.58
N GLY A 346 3.31 21.99 -24.64
CA GLY A 346 2.97 23.03 -23.66
C GLY A 346 2.75 22.53 -22.23
N LEU A 347 2.68 21.20 -22.00
CA LEU A 347 2.73 20.65 -20.66
C LEU A 347 4.07 21.00 -20.00
N THR A 348 3.99 21.67 -18.84
CA THR A 348 5.15 21.99 -18.02
C THR A 348 5.39 20.89 -16.99
N ARG A 349 6.64 20.79 -16.52
CA ARG A 349 7.03 19.87 -15.47
C ARG A 349 6.20 20.09 -14.21
N GLN A 350 6.05 21.34 -13.79
CA GLN A 350 5.28 21.74 -12.61
C GLN A 350 3.80 21.35 -12.75
N ALA A 351 3.21 21.53 -13.94
CA ALA A 351 1.82 21.13 -14.17
C ALA A 351 1.64 19.60 -14.09
N LEU A 352 2.63 18.82 -14.50
CA LEU A 352 2.58 17.35 -14.36
C LEU A 352 2.74 16.93 -12.90
N LEU A 353 3.70 17.51 -12.18
CA LEU A 353 3.91 17.26 -10.74
C LEU A 353 2.67 17.61 -9.92
N ALA A 354 2.02 18.74 -10.22
CA ALA A 354 0.79 19.15 -9.54
C ALA A 354 -0.35 18.13 -9.70
N ARG A 355 -0.33 17.29 -10.75
CA ARG A 355 -1.32 16.19 -10.93
C ARG A 355 -0.97 14.93 -10.14
N GLN A 356 0.24 14.86 -9.58
CA GLN A 356 0.73 13.73 -8.76
C GLN A 356 0.72 14.07 -7.27
N ASP A 357 -0.20 14.97 -6.87
CA ASP A 357 -0.34 15.51 -5.53
C ASP A 357 -1.81 15.49 -5.12
N LEU A 358 -2.12 15.14 -3.87
CA LEU A 358 -3.46 15.16 -3.32
C LEU A 358 -4.12 16.54 -3.36
N HIS A 359 -3.35 17.63 -3.36
CA HIS A 359 -3.87 18.99 -3.53
C HIS A 359 -4.67 19.14 -4.83
N TYR A 360 -4.33 18.36 -5.87
CA TYR A 360 -5.11 18.28 -7.11
C TYR A 360 -6.57 17.85 -6.89
N LEU A 361 -6.81 17.08 -5.82
CA LEU A 361 -8.12 16.57 -5.44
C LEU A 361 -8.74 17.31 -4.25
N ASP A 362 -8.18 18.44 -3.80
CA ASP A 362 -8.59 19.18 -2.59
C ASP A 362 -10.11 19.36 -2.48
N GLN A 363 -10.71 19.96 -3.52
CA GLN A 363 -12.14 20.25 -3.53
C GLN A 363 -12.96 18.96 -3.40
N TYR A 364 -12.55 17.90 -4.11
CA TYR A 364 -13.23 16.61 -4.08
C TYR A 364 -13.09 15.94 -2.70
N LEU A 365 -11.87 15.78 -2.20
CA LEU A 365 -11.57 15.11 -0.92
C LEU A 365 -12.18 15.84 0.28
N LYS A 366 -12.24 17.18 0.25
CA LYS A 366 -12.85 18.00 1.29
C LYS A 366 -14.38 17.86 1.32
N SER A 367 -15.01 17.83 0.15
CA SER A 367 -16.48 17.74 0.03
C SER A 367 -17.04 16.32 0.23
N SER A 368 -16.22 15.30 -0.01
CA SER A 368 -16.65 13.91 -0.06
C SER A 368 -16.70 13.25 1.30
N LYS A 369 -17.90 13.07 1.85
CA LYS A 369 -18.12 12.41 3.16
C LYS A 369 -17.83 10.90 3.15
N LYS A 370 -17.69 10.29 1.97
CA LYS A 370 -17.44 8.84 1.83
C LYS A 370 -15.97 8.46 1.97
N ILE A 371 -15.05 9.42 2.09
CA ILE A 371 -13.61 9.16 2.13
C ILE A 371 -13.09 9.43 3.54
N ALA A 372 -12.29 8.54 4.11
CA ALA A 372 -11.60 8.78 5.38
C ALA A 372 -10.11 8.44 5.29
N LEU A 373 -9.37 8.97 6.25
CA LEU A 373 -7.93 8.85 6.35
C LEU A 373 -7.55 8.16 7.66
N ILE A 374 -6.66 7.20 7.60
CA ILE A 374 -5.86 6.72 8.73
C ILE A 374 -4.40 7.02 8.41
N HIS A 375 -3.68 7.64 9.34
CA HIS A 375 -2.28 8.03 9.16
C HIS A 375 -1.52 8.02 10.48
N ASN A 376 -0.19 8.17 10.43
CA ASN A 376 0.68 8.25 11.60
C ASN A 376 1.43 9.59 11.62
N GLU A 377 1.52 10.25 12.78
CA GLU A 377 2.21 11.54 12.94
C GLU A 377 3.70 11.46 12.54
N ASP A 378 4.31 10.31 12.76
CA ASP A 378 5.74 10.02 12.57
C ASP A 378 6.04 9.29 11.24
N ASP A 379 5.15 9.41 10.24
CA ASP A 379 5.33 8.74 8.94
C ASP A 379 6.54 9.30 8.18
N VAL A 380 7.54 8.42 7.95
CA VAL A 380 8.86 8.77 7.40
C VAL A 380 8.84 9.18 5.94
N ILE A 381 7.72 9.02 5.22
CA ILE A 381 7.61 9.40 3.80
C ILE A 381 7.08 10.81 3.60
N LEU A 382 6.64 11.49 4.67
CA LEU A 382 6.04 12.80 4.58
C LEU A 382 7.04 13.93 4.86
N VAL A 383 6.89 15.04 4.15
CA VAL A 383 7.62 16.28 4.42
C VAL A 383 6.90 17.13 5.48
N PRO A 384 7.60 18.06 6.17
CA PRO A 384 7.00 18.94 7.16
C PRO A 384 5.75 19.66 6.65
N GLY A 385 4.68 19.67 7.45
CA GLY A 385 3.39 20.29 7.12
C GLY A 385 2.37 19.34 6.49
N ASN A 386 2.78 18.19 5.95
CA ASN A 386 1.86 17.23 5.33
C ASN A 386 0.81 16.68 6.31
N ILE A 387 1.19 16.38 7.56
CA ILE A 387 0.24 15.90 8.57
C ILE A 387 -0.82 16.96 8.88
N ALA A 388 -0.41 18.21 9.09
CA ALA A 388 -1.33 19.32 9.33
C ALA A 388 -2.29 19.53 8.15
N TYR A 389 -1.77 19.44 6.92
CA TYR A 389 -2.58 19.48 5.70
C TYR A 389 -3.60 18.34 5.66
N LEU A 390 -3.19 17.10 5.92
CA LEU A 390 -4.08 15.93 5.95
C LEU A 390 -5.16 16.07 7.02
N GLN A 391 -4.81 16.51 8.22
CA GLN A 391 -5.78 16.81 9.29
C GLN A 391 -6.79 17.88 8.86
N GLN A 392 -6.33 18.96 8.22
CA GLN A 392 -7.22 20.02 7.71
C GLN A 392 -8.13 19.54 6.57
N LEU A 393 -7.61 18.72 5.66
CA LEU A 393 -8.33 18.24 4.48
C LEU A 393 -9.47 17.29 4.87
N PHE A 394 -9.20 16.36 5.78
CA PHE A 394 -10.15 15.32 6.16
C PHE A 394 -11.00 15.70 7.40
N GLY A 395 -10.51 16.58 8.28
CA GLY A 395 -11.19 16.98 9.51
C GLY A 395 -11.51 15.76 10.39
N ASP A 396 -12.75 15.65 10.83
CA ASP A 396 -13.23 14.53 11.67
C ASP A 396 -13.15 13.16 10.98
N ARG A 397 -12.87 13.10 9.68
CA ARG A 397 -12.66 11.85 8.92
C ARG A 397 -11.21 11.39 8.93
N ALA A 398 -10.30 12.12 9.59
CA ALA A 398 -8.92 11.70 9.80
C ALA A 398 -8.75 11.05 11.18
N ARG A 399 -8.07 9.90 11.19
CA ARG A 399 -7.51 9.29 12.39
C ARG A 399 -6.00 9.31 12.29
N ILE A 400 -5.36 10.17 13.07
CA ILE A 400 -3.90 10.29 13.13
C ILE A 400 -3.41 9.63 14.42
N TYR A 401 -2.61 8.58 14.29
CA TYR A 401 -1.97 7.92 15.42
C TYR A 401 -0.64 8.61 15.75
N PRO A 402 -0.27 8.72 17.04
CA PRO A 402 0.93 9.48 17.45
C PRO A 402 2.24 8.80 17.02
N SER A 403 2.22 7.49 16.77
CA SER A 403 3.37 6.72 16.34
C SER A 403 2.94 5.54 15.48
N GLY A 404 3.83 5.06 14.62
CA GLY A 404 3.56 3.93 13.73
C GLY A 404 4.43 3.88 12.48
N GLY A 405 5.28 4.90 12.26
CA GLY A 405 6.08 5.03 11.06
C GLY A 405 5.23 4.92 9.79
N HIS A 406 5.81 4.41 8.71
CA HIS A 406 5.05 4.14 7.49
C HIS A 406 4.39 2.75 7.57
N MET A 407 3.16 2.71 8.12
CA MET A 407 2.29 1.52 8.24
C MET A 407 2.71 0.45 9.26
N GLY A 408 3.68 0.70 10.12
CA GLY A 408 4.14 -0.25 11.14
C GLY A 408 3.05 -0.67 12.13
N ASN A 409 2.10 0.23 12.40
CA ASN A 409 0.98 -0.01 13.30
C ASN A 409 -0.28 -0.54 12.60
N MET A 410 -0.24 -0.84 11.30
CA MET A 410 -1.42 -1.21 10.51
C MET A 410 -2.26 -2.34 11.13
N PHE A 411 -1.60 -3.30 11.79
CA PHE A 411 -2.26 -4.44 12.43
C PHE A 411 -2.42 -4.30 13.94
N HIS A 412 -2.18 -3.11 14.50
CA HIS A 412 -2.52 -2.81 15.88
C HIS A 412 -4.05 -2.84 16.06
N PRO A 413 -4.59 -3.44 17.14
CA PRO A 413 -6.03 -3.58 17.36
C PRO A 413 -6.83 -2.28 17.20
N SER A 414 -6.32 -1.15 17.72
CA SER A 414 -6.99 0.15 17.57
C SER A 414 -7.05 0.61 16.12
N VAL A 415 -5.98 0.40 15.35
CA VAL A 415 -5.88 0.82 13.95
C VAL A 415 -6.84 0.00 13.10
N VAL A 416 -6.85 -1.32 13.28
CA VAL A 416 -7.78 -2.23 12.60
C VAL A 416 -9.23 -1.93 12.99
N ALA A 417 -9.51 -1.61 14.26
CA ALA A 417 -10.83 -1.19 14.70
C ALA A 417 -11.28 0.08 13.96
N SER A 418 -10.44 1.10 13.84
CA SER A 418 -10.76 2.31 13.07
C SER A 418 -11.03 2.02 11.59
N MET A 419 -10.26 1.12 10.96
CA MET A 419 -10.49 0.70 9.57
C MET A 419 -11.89 0.08 9.42
N VAL A 420 -12.22 -0.86 10.32
CA VAL A 420 -13.47 -1.61 10.29
C VAL A 420 -14.68 -0.74 10.63
N GLU A 421 -14.56 0.15 11.62
CA GLU A 421 -15.62 1.07 12.02
C GLU A 421 -16.04 1.97 10.86
N PHE A 422 -15.06 2.62 10.21
CA PHE A 422 -15.32 3.50 9.08
C PHE A 422 -15.94 2.72 7.91
N LEU A 423 -15.35 1.58 7.54
CA LEU A 423 -15.86 0.79 6.43
C LEU A 423 -17.29 0.33 6.71
N ASN A 424 -17.61 -0.12 7.93
CA ASN A 424 -18.97 -0.49 8.34
C ASN A 424 -19.96 0.68 8.45
N GLY A 425 -19.50 1.92 8.26
CA GLY A 425 -20.35 3.10 8.33
C GLY A 425 -20.70 3.54 9.74
N LYS A 426 -19.96 3.07 10.76
CA LYS A 426 -19.98 3.68 12.10
C LYS A 426 -19.12 4.94 12.07
N GLU A 427 -19.54 5.99 12.77
CA GLU A 427 -18.66 7.14 13.00
C GLU A 427 -17.43 6.66 13.78
N VAL A 428 -16.23 7.04 13.34
CA VAL A 428 -14.98 6.67 14.01
C VAL A 428 -14.96 7.38 15.36
N ALA A 429 -15.01 6.63 16.45
CA ALA A 429 -14.96 7.22 17.79
C ALA A 429 -13.57 7.82 18.02
N GLN A 430 -13.51 9.08 18.48
CA GLN A 430 -12.26 9.78 18.78
C GLN A 430 -11.56 9.19 20.01
#